data_AF-A0A2A2JQE3-F1
#
_entry.id   AF-A0A2A2JQE3-F1
#
_cell.length_a   1.000
_cell.length_b   1.000
_cell.length_c   1.000
_cell.angle_alpha   90.00
_cell.angle_beta   90.00
_cell.angle_gamma   90.00
#
_symmetry.space_group_name_H-M   'P 1'
#
loop_
_entity.id
_entity.type
_entity.pdbx_description
1 polymer ?
#
loop_
_entity_poly.entity_id
_entity_poly.type
_entity_poly.pdbx_seq_one_letter_code
_entity_poly.pdbx_strand_id
1 'polypeptide(L)'
;MLEVKPKENMPVLEPNVGQKLISHTLIAHEGRIHIHSIYLGKINTFDNKTLRNKYLIPVDKRVRAHEFRVLMKECALFLDIGDSESEQANGKEMKVVKSRGVNELEQEPCESAISQANNLLRYWPIHKDSTLIRFEGSKYESMFNLLRQAELSTVDVDKCKQGISQISALRDSKDSLYPPDILCTKLKQPSTREDQYSVLIREIRDHMLNYVEHSDRHFEVFNLFVQVMGLERSTNIVLNDPQASSKPYVLSRFFQK
;
A
#
# COMPACT_ATOMS: atom_id res chain seq x y z
N MET A 1 -17.90 -32.57 39.51
CA MET A 1 -18.54 -31.24 39.69
C MET A 1 -17.44 -30.21 39.48
N LEU A 2 -17.44 -29.49 38.35
CA LEU A 2 -16.40 -28.49 38.04
C LEU A 2 -16.77 -27.19 38.76
N GLU A 3 -16.06 -26.87 39.84
CA GLU A 3 -16.16 -25.57 40.50
C GLU A 3 -15.47 -24.51 39.65
N VAL A 4 -16.27 -23.64 39.03
CA VAL A 4 -15.78 -22.44 38.35
C VAL A 4 -15.56 -21.39 39.43
N LYS A 5 -14.30 -21.18 39.85
CA LYS A 5 -13.95 -20.07 40.73
C LYS A 5 -14.16 -18.74 40.00
N PRO A 6 -14.88 -17.77 40.58
CA PRO A 6 -15.04 -16.46 39.97
C PRO A 6 -13.68 -15.78 39.86
N LYS A 7 -13.39 -15.22 38.68
CA LYS A 7 -12.16 -14.48 38.41
C LYS A 7 -12.20 -13.19 39.23
N GLU A 8 -11.34 -13.08 40.24
CA GLU A 8 -11.09 -11.83 40.96
C GLU A 8 -10.70 -10.76 39.93
N ASN A 9 -11.39 -9.61 39.94
CA ASN A 9 -11.34 -8.50 38.96
C ASN A 9 -12.39 -8.51 37.83
N MET A 10 -13.63 -8.91 38.11
CA MET A 10 -14.75 -8.53 37.24
C MET A 10 -15.10 -7.04 37.47
N PRO A 11 -15.16 -6.21 36.41
CA PRO A 11 -15.57 -4.81 36.56
C PRO A 11 -16.99 -4.75 37.15
N VAL A 12 -17.20 -3.86 38.13
CA VAL A 12 -18.52 -3.61 38.72
C VAL A 12 -19.43 -3.09 37.61
N LEU A 13 -20.37 -3.94 37.19
CA LEU A 13 -21.39 -3.58 36.20
C LEU A 13 -22.46 -2.77 36.93
N GLU A 14 -22.52 -1.46 36.66
CA GLU A 14 -23.65 -0.67 37.14
C GLU A 14 -24.95 -1.22 36.53
N PRO A 15 -25.99 -1.47 37.34
CA PRO A 15 -27.23 -2.04 36.85
C PRO A 15 -27.96 -1.02 35.96
N ASN A 16 -27.82 -1.15 34.65
CA ASN A 16 -28.66 -0.43 33.69
C ASN A 16 -30.08 -1.02 33.71
N VAL A 17 -30.94 -0.46 34.56
CA VAL A 17 -32.35 -0.86 34.67
C VAL A 17 -33.03 -0.71 33.30
N GLY A 18 -33.56 -1.81 32.76
CA GLY A 18 -34.33 -1.83 31.52
C GLY A 18 -33.54 -2.10 30.23
N GLN A 19 -32.24 -2.38 30.29
CA GLN A 19 -31.43 -2.73 29.12
C GLN A 19 -31.00 -4.20 29.13
N LYS A 20 -31.05 -4.86 27.96
CA LYS A 20 -30.57 -6.24 27.80
C LYS A 20 -29.04 -6.24 27.72
N LEU A 21 -28.39 -7.03 28.57
CA LEU A 21 -26.94 -7.23 28.55
C LEU A 21 -26.60 -8.43 27.67
N ILE A 22 -25.71 -8.24 26.68
CA ILE A 22 -25.17 -9.33 25.86
C ILE A 22 -23.75 -9.63 26.34
N SER A 23 -23.59 -10.76 27.06
CA SER A 23 -22.30 -11.18 27.62
C SER A 23 -21.55 -12.17 26.75
N HIS A 24 -22.24 -12.91 25.89
CA HIS A 24 -21.66 -13.93 25.05
C HIS A 24 -22.28 -13.93 23.65
N THR A 25 -21.52 -14.39 22.67
CA THR A 25 -22.02 -14.68 21.32
C THR A 25 -21.52 -16.05 20.89
N LEU A 26 -22.42 -16.85 20.31
CA LEU A 26 -22.06 -18.12 19.68
C LEU A 26 -21.77 -17.83 18.22
N ILE A 27 -20.56 -18.17 17.76
CA ILE A 27 -20.14 -17.97 16.36
C ILE A 27 -19.59 -19.28 15.84
N ALA A 28 -20.05 -19.68 14.65
CA ALA A 28 -19.48 -20.82 13.94
C ALA A 28 -18.29 -20.37 13.08
N HIS A 29 -17.12 -20.96 13.33
CA HIS A 29 -15.92 -20.82 12.49
C HIS A 29 -15.63 -22.19 11.89
N GLU A 30 -15.67 -22.32 10.56
CA GLU A 30 -15.38 -23.59 9.85
C GLU A 30 -16.16 -24.81 10.40
N GLY A 31 -17.44 -24.61 10.72
CA GLY A 31 -18.32 -25.66 11.24
C GLY A 31 -18.17 -25.97 12.73
N ARG A 32 -17.23 -25.33 13.44
CA ARG A 32 -17.07 -25.44 14.90
C ARG A 32 -17.75 -24.26 15.60
N ILE A 33 -18.51 -24.53 16.66
CA ILE A 33 -19.20 -23.48 17.43
C ILE A 33 -18.29 -23.01 18.55
N HIS A 34 -18.02 -21.70 18.59
CA HIS A 34 -17.21 -21.04 19.60
C HIS A 34 -18.08 -20.14 20.47
N ILE A 35 -17.78 -20.12 21.78
CA ILE A 35 -18.40 -19.19 22.73
C ILE A 35 -17.48 -17.99 22.89
N HIS A 36 -17.84 -16.86 22.29
CA HIS A 36 -17.12 -15.61 22.43
C HIS A 36 -17.61 -14.85 23.67
N SER A 37 -16.71 -14.60 24.62
CA SER A 37 -16.99 -13.72 25.76
C SER A 37 -16.85 -12.26 25.34
N ILE A 38 -17.89 -11.45 25.58
CA ILE A 38 -17.90 -10.03 25.27
C ILE A 38 -17.45 -9.26 26.52
N TYR A 39 -16.58 -8.26 26.33
CA TYR A 39 -16.22 -7.34 27.40
C TYR A 39 -17.43 -6.52 27.84
N LEU A 40 -17.81 -6.65 29.11
CA LEU A 40 -19.02 -6.02 29.67
C LEU A 40 -18.77 -4.67 30.34
N GLY A 41 -17.51 -4.32 30.59
CA GLY A 41 -17.16 -3.08 31.29
C GLY A 41 -17.40 -1.83 30.43
N LYS A 42 -17.37 -0.67 31.09
CA LYS A 42 -17.41 0.62 30.40
C LYS A 42 -16.12 0.82 29.60
N ILE A 43 -16.22 0.81 28.28
CA ILE A 43 -15.05 1.08 27.43
C ILE A 43 -14.86 2.59 27.28
N ASN A 44 -13.93 3.15 28.05
CA ASN A 44 -13.60 4.58 28.00
C ASN A 44 -12.86 5.00 26.71
N THR A 45 -12.41 4.04 25.89
CA THR A 45 -11.63 4.27 24.66
C THR A 45 -12.44 4.15 23.37
N PHE A 46 -13.66 3.61 23.38
CA PHE A 46 -14.49 3.43 22.18
C PHE A 46 -15.71 4.33 22.13
N ASP A 47 -15.89 5.24 23.09
CA ASP A 47 -16.87 6.32 22.96
C ASP A 47 -16.41 7.30 21.88
N ASN A 48 -16.72 6.90 20.65
CA ASN A 48 -16.32 7.54 19.42
C ASN A 48 -16.76 9.00 19.42
N LYS A 49 -17.86 9.37 20.10
CA LYS A 49 -18.27 10.78 20.21
C LYS A 49 -17.25 11.61 20.98
N THR A 50 -16.77 11.13 22.11
CA THR A 50 -15.81 11.87 22.94
C THR A 50 -14.44 11.92 22.28
N LEU A 51 -13.94 10.83 21.67
CA LEU A 51 -12.69 10.84 20.90
C LEU A 51 -12.79 11.65 19.59
N ARG A 52 -13.89 11.54 18.84
CA ARG A 52 -14.15 12.30 17.62
C ARG A 52 -14.29 13.79 17.90
N ASN A 53 -14.92 14.17 19.02
CA ASN A 53 -15.04 15.56 19.44
C ASN A 53 -13.73 16.09 20.06
N LYS A 54 -12.97 15.26 20.78
CA LYS A 54 -11.69 15.63 21.41
C LYS A 54 -10.55 15.75 20.40
N TYR A 55 -10.48 14.85 19.44
CA TYR A 55 -9.42 14.83 18.42
C TYR A 55 -9.85 15.45 17.10
N LEU A 56 -11.14 15.81 16.94
CA LEU A 56 -11.67 16.52 15.78
C LEU A 56 -11.02 16.06 14.48
N ILE A 57 -10.84 14.73 14.28
CA ILE A 57 -10.05 14.22 13.15
C ILE A 57 -10.70 14.80 11.90
N PRO A 58 -10.08 15.82 11.27
CA PRO A 58 -10.77 16.55 10.24
C PRO A 58 -10.98 15.56 9.12
N VAL A 59 -12.20 15.52 8.55
CA VAL A 59 -12.41 14.79 7.31
C VAL A 59 -11.66 15.58 6.24
N ASP A 60 -10.37 15.29 6.09
CA ASP A 60 -9.54 15.90 5.07
C ASP A 60 -9.87 15.23 3.73
N LYS A 61 -10.66 15.94 2.92
CA LYS A 61 -11.10 15.49 1.58
C LYS A 61 -9.93 15.27 0.61
N ARG A 62 -8.74 15.76 0.96
CA ARG A 62 -7.51 15.55 0.18
C ARG A 62 -6.92 14.17 0.41
N VAL A 63 -7.27 13.46 1.49
CA VAL A 63 -6.78 12.10 1.73
C VAL A 63 -7.26 11.15 0.64
N ARG A 64 -6.35 10.31 0.14
CA ARG A 64 -6.61 9.30 -0.92
C ARG A 64 -7.29 8.05 -0.36
N ALA A 65 -8.41 8.24 0.36
CA ALA A 65 -9.08 7.16 1.10
C ALA A 65 -9.61 6.02 0.20
N HIS A 66 -10.04 6.32 -1.02
CA HIS A 66 -10.50 5.30 -1.98
C HIS A 66 -9.32 4.42 -2.44
N GLU A 67 -8.26 5.04 -2.95
CA GLU A 67 -7.05 4.35 -3.39
C GLU A 67 -6.41 3.56 -2.25
N PHE A 68 -6.42 4.09 -1.02
CA PHE A 68 -5.93 3.37 0.16
C PHE A 68 -6.76 2.11 0.47
N ARG A 69 -8.08 2.11 0.20
CA ARG A 69 -8.89 0.89 0.34
C ARG A 69 -8.54 -0.15 -0.72
N VAL A 70 -8.20 0.27 -1.94
CA VAL A 70 -7.71 -0.64 -2.98
C VAL A 70 -6.39 -1.24 -2.53
N LEU A 71 -5.45 -0.42 -2.06
CA LEU A 71 -4.18 -0.88 -1.50
C LEU A 71 -4.37 -1.88 -0.34
N MET A 72 -5.29 -1.62 0.60
CA MET A 72 -5.58 -2.56 1.69
C MET A 72 -6.07 -3.92 1.19
N LYS A 73 -6.79 -3.96 0.07
CA LYS A 73 -7.21 -5.23 -0.56
C LYS A 73 -6.04 -5.94 -1.24
N GLU A 74 -5.11 -5.19 -1.85
CA GLU A 74 -3.89 -5.75 -2.45
C GLU A 74 -2.94 -6.34 -1.39
N CYS A 75 -2.92 -5.76 -0.19
CA CYS A 75 -2.16 -6.25 0.96
C CYS A 75 -2.92 -7.28 1.82
N ALA A 76 -4.08 -7.77 1.38
CA ALA A 76 -4.86 -8.73 2.15
C ALA A 76 -4.07 -10.04 2.31
N LEU A 77 -4.09 -10.61 3.52
CA LEU A 77 -3.46 -11.89 3.81
C LEU A 77 -4.41 -13.01 3.41
N PHE A 78 -3.89 -14.00 2.69
CA PHE A 78 -4.61 -15.20 2.32
C PHE A 78 -3.89 -16.40 2.94
N LEU A 79 -4.66 -17.28 3.57
CA LEU A 79 -4.19 -18.58 3.99
C LEU A 79 -4.43 -19.53 2.82
N ASP A 80 -3.35 -20.09 2.28
CA ASP A 80 -3.46 -21.16 1.29
C ASP A 80 -3.67 -22.47 2.05
N ILE A 81 -4.94 -22.84 2.23
CA ILE A 81 -5.31 -24.14 2.76
C ILE A 81 -5.24 -25.07 1.56
N GLY A 82 -4.06 -25.63 1.29
CA GLY A 82 -3.88 -26.57 0.19
C GLY A 82 -4.95 -27.65 0.24
N ASP A 83 -5.57 -27.93 -0.92
CA ASP A 83 -6.59 -28.97 -1.06
C ASP A 83 -6.03 -30.30 -0.52
N SER A 84 -6.45 -30.64 0.69
CA SER A 84 -5.90 -31.70 1.53
C SER A 84 -6.31 -33.11 1.06
N GLU A 85 -6.58 -33.28 -0.23
CA GLU A 85 -6.95 -34.58 -0.81
C GLU A 85 -5.86 -35.16 -1.73
N SER A 86 -4.80 -34.41 -2.07
CA SER A 86 -3.75 -34.91 -2.97
C SER A 86 -2.37 -35.18 -2.32
N GLU A 87 -2.18 -34.84 -1.04
CA GLU A 87 -0.86 -34.91 -0.38
C GLU A 87 -0.63 -36.15 0.52
N GLN A 88 -1.58 -37.08 0.65
CA GLN A 88 -1.37 -38.29 1.49
C GLN A 88 -0.56 -39.42 0.83
N ALA A 89 -0.15 -39.31 -0.43
CA ALA A 89 0.50 -40.42 -1.14
C ALA A 89 2.04 -40.32 -1.25
N ASN A 90 2.67 -39.22 -0.86
CA ASN A 90 4.13 -39.16 -0.85
C ASN A 90 4.58 -38.08 0.13
N GLY A 91 5.26 -38.48 1.22
CA GLY A 91 5.79 -37.60 2.26
C GLY A 91 6.79 -36.58 1.71
N LYS A 92 6.27 -35.51 1.11
CA LYS A 92 7.01 -34.32 0.70
C LYS A 92 6.37 -33.13 1.36
N GLU A 93 7.23 -32.35 2.00
CA GLU A 93 6.91 -31.13 2.70
C GLU A 93 6.05 -30.18 1.87
N MET A 94 5.17 -29.51 2.62
CA MET A 94 4.28 -28.42 2.25
C MET A 94 4.85 -27.55 1.12
N LYS A 95 4.32 -27.73 -0.10
CA LYS A 95 4.67 -26.87 -1.24
C LYS A 95 3.77 -25.64 -1.25
N VAL A 96 4.23 -24.58 -0.60
CA VAL A 96 3.65 -23.23 -0.69
C VAL A 96 4.09 -22.59 -2.01
N VAL A 97 3.13 -22.23 -2.86
CA VAL A 97 3.33 -21.58 -4.16
C VAL A 97 2.05 -20.76 -4.43
N LYS A 98 2.00 -19.45 -4.70
CA LYS A 98 2.99 -18.41 -5.05
C LYS A 98 2.29 -17.06 -4.82
N SER A 99 2.85 -16.18 -3.98
CA SER A 99 2.72 -14.74 -4.23
C SER A 99 3.43 -14.45 -5.56
N ARG A 100 2.76 -13.76 -6.48
CA ARG A 100 3.32 -13.44 -7.81
C ARG A 100 4.67 -12.73 -7.66
N GLY A 101 5.75 -13.47 -7.94
CA GLY A 101 7.06 -12.90 -8.25
C GLY A 101 8.03 -12.69 -7.08
N VAL A 102 8.29 -13.70 -6.24
CA VAL A 102 9.50 -13.71 -5.40
C VAL A 102 10.18 -15.08 -5.50
N ASN A 103 11.50 -15.05 -5.64
CA ASN A 103 12.36 -16.22 -5.80
C ASN A 103 12.11 -17.27 -4.72
N GLU A 104 12.12 -18.50 -5.19
CA GLU A 104 11.97 -19.75 -4.46
C GLU A 104 13.17 -19.91 -3.52
N LEU A 105 12.95 -19.81 -2.19
CA LEU A 105 13.59 -20.57 -1.09
C LEU A 105 13.37 -19.84 0.25
N GLU A 106 12.72 -20.53 1.21
CA GLU A 106 12.79 -20.29 2.67
C GLU A 106 12.17 -19.03 3.32
N GLN A 107 11.38 -18.21 2.62
CA GLN A 107 10.78 -17.05 3.30
C GLN A 107 9.44 -17.37 3.99
N GLU A 108 9.29 -17.03 5.27
CA GLU A 108 8.03 -17.24 5.99
C GLU A 108 6.89 -16.42 5.33
N PRO A 109 5.65 -16.94 5.25
CA PRO A 109 4.54 -16.25 4.57
C PRO A 109 4.29 -14.82 5.06
N CYS A 110 4.52 -14.57 6.36
CA CYS A 110 4.38 -13.23 6.94
C CYS A 110 5.48 -12.27 6.46
N GLU A 111 6.70 -12.75 6.30
CA GLU A 111 7.81 -11.93 5.80
C GLU A 111 7.61 -11.55 4.33
N SER A 112 7.13 -12.49 3.51
CA SER A 112 6.76 -12.22 2.11
C SER A 112 5.65 -11.16 2.03
N ALA A 113 4.61 -11.26 2.85
CA ALA A 113 3.53 -10.27 2.91
C ALA A 113 4.02 -8.89 3.37
N ILE A 114 4.91 -8.84 4.36
CA ILE A 114 5.55 -7.59 4.82
C ILE A 114 6.40 -6.98 3.70
N SER A 115 7.19 -7.79 3.00
CA SER A 115 8.02 -7.36 1.86
C SER A 115 7.16 -6.77 0.73
N GLN A 116 6.07 -7.46 0.37
CA GLN A 116 5.11 -6.98 -0.62
C GLN A 116 4.48 -5.66 -0.19
N ALA A 117 4.01 -5.55 1.05
CA ALA A 117 3.43 -4.32 1.58
C ALA A 117 4.45 -3.16 1.56
N ASN A 118 5.71 -3.43 1.93
CA ASN A 118 6.78 -2.45 1.88
C ASN A 118 7.02 -1.96 0.44
N ASN A 119 7.02 -2.86 -0.55
CA ASN A 119 7.19 -2.50 -1.97
C ASN A 119 6.04 -1.61 -2.49
N LEU A 120 4.80 -1.92 -2.11
CA LEU A 120 3.63 -1.12 -2.47
C LEU A 120 3.66 0.27 -1.79
N LEU A 121 4.23 0.37 -0.59
CA LEU A 121 4.26 1.58 0.23
C LEU A 121 5.49 2.48 0.03
N ARG A 122 6.52 2.04 -0.72
CA ARG A 122 7.76 2.83 -0.95
C ARG A 122 7.46 4.25 -1.44
N TYR A 123 6.46 4.37 -2.31
CA TYR A 123 5.96 5.65 -2.79
C TYR A 123 4.44 5.70 -2.73
N TRP A 124 3.91 6.09 -1.58
CA TRP A 124 2.46 6.23 -1.37
C TRP A 124 2.09 7.57 -0.74
N PRO A 125 1.91 8.63 -1.56
CA PRO A 125 1.44 9.94 -1.09
C PRO A 125 0.13 9.84 -0.29
N ILE A 126 -0.03 10.48 0.87
CA ILE A 126 -1.31 10.35 1.62
C ILE A 126 -2.39 11.28 1.03
N HIS A 127 -1.98 12.45 0.55
CA HIS A 127 -2.89 13.49 0.06
C HIS A 127 -2.82 13.64 -1.45
N LYS A 128 -3.95 13.95 -2.08
CA LYS A 128 -4.10 14.22 -3.52
C LYS A 128 -3.26 15.41 -3.99
N ASP A 129 -3.06 16.41 -3.14
CA ASP A 129 -2.26 17.61 -3.44
C ASP A 129 -0.74 17.41 -3.25
N SER A 130 -0.31 16.23 -2.81
CA SER A 130 1.11 15.90 -2.67
C SER A 130 1.70 15.19 -3.88
N THR A 131 0.86 14.81 -4.86
CA THR A 131 1.27 14.07 -6.06
C THR A 131 0.49 14.47 -7.30
N LEU A 132 1.16 14.50 -8.44
CA LEU A 132 0.53 14.56 -9.76
C LEU A 132 0.31 13.17 -10.36
N ILE A 133 1.10 12.16 -9.95
CA ILE A 133 0.89 10.78 -10.40
C ILE A 133 -0.52 10.31 -10.02
N ARG A 134 -1.30 9.91 -11.02
CA ARG A 134 -2.57 9.18 -10.85
C ARG A 134 -2.33 7.70 -11.11
N PHE A 135 -2.47 6.90 -10.06
CA PHE A 135 -2.26 5.46 -10.16
C PHE A 135 -3.44 4.77 -10.84
N GLU A 136 -4.67 5.18 -10.56
CA GLU A 136 -5.88 4.56 -11.13
C GLU A 136 -6.37 5.32 -12.37
N GLY A 137 -6.70 4.57 -13.43
CA GLY A 137 -7.33 5.09 -14.65
C GLY A 137 -6.40 5.87 -15.57
N SER A 138 -5.10 5.90 -15.29
CA SER A 138 -4.10 6.50 -16.18
C SER A 138 -3.64 5.49 -17.24
N LYS A 139 -3.23 5.97 -18.41
CA LYS A 139 -2.76 5.09 -19.50
C LYS A 139 -1.55 4.25 -19.09
N TYR A 140 -0.71 4.83 -18.22
CA TYR A 140 0.53 4.27 -17.73
C TYR A 140 0.39 3.55 -16.36
N GLU A 141 -0.84 3.32 -15.88
CA GLU A 141 -1.12 2.59 -14.63
C GLU A 141 -0.45 1.21 -14.60
N SER A 142 -0.54 0.46 -15.70
CA SER A 142 0.01 -0.88 -15.82
C SER A 142 1.51 -0.93 -15.57
N MET A 143 2.26 0.10 -15.99
CA MET A 143 3.69 0.22 -15.74
C MET A 143 3.99 0.32 -14.24
N PHE A 144 3.24 1.14 -13.49
CA PHE A 144 3.46 1.27 -12.05
C PHE A 144 3.14 0.00 -11.28
N ASN A 145 2.12 -0.75 -11.70
CA ASN A 145 1.79 -2.01 -11.07
C ASN A 145 2.88 -3.08 -11.29
N LEU A 146 3.53 -3.06 -12.46
CA LEU A 146 4.65 -3.95 -12.78
C LEU A 146 5.91 -3.59 -12.02
N LEU A 147 6.27 -2.30 -11.95
CA LEU A 147 7.49 -1.83 -11.24
C LEU A 147 7.52 -2.19 -9.74
N ARG A 148 6.36 -2.50 -9.14
CA ARG A 148 6.27 -2.90 -7.72
C ARG A 148 6.56 -4.38 -7.50
N GLN A 149 6.65 -5.18 -8.56
CA GLN A 149 7.02 -6.60 -8.47
C GLN A 149 8.49 -6.73 -8.05
N ALA A 150 8.86 -7.86 -7.43
CA ALA A 150 10.27 -8.07 -7.08
C ALA A 150 11.12 -8.33 -8.32
N GLU A 151 10.55 -8.97 -9.34
CA GLU A 151 11.18 -9.22 -10.63
C GLU A 151 10.24 -8.92 -11.79
N LEU A 152 10.81 -8.55 -12.94
CA LEU A 152 10.08 -8.31 -14.18
C LEU A 152 10.40 -9.40 -15.19
N SER A 153 9.41 -9.92 -15.91
CA SER A 153 9.65 -10.76 -17.09
C SER A 153 10.04 -9.91 -18.31
N THR A 154 10.48 -10.53 -19.41
CA THR A 154 10.71 -9.83 -20.68
C THR A 154 9.44 -9.14 -21.20
N VAL A 155 8.29 -9.81 -21.05
CA VAL A 155 6.98 -9.28 -21.43
C VAL A 155 6.59 -8.07 -20.57
N ASP A 156 6.95 -8.09 -19.28
CA ASP A 156 6.66 -6.99 -18.37
C ASP A 156 7.54 -5.77 -18.67
N VAL A 157 8.80 -5.99 -19.06
CA VAL A 157 9.68 -4.94 -19.56
C VAL A 157 9.06 -4.26 -20.80
N ASP A 158 8.56 -5.03 -21.77
CA ASP A 158 7.93 -4.47 -22.97
C ASP A 158 6.69 -3.62 -22.65
N LYS A 159 5.87 -4.05 -21.69
CA LYS A 159 4.73 -3.25 -21.18
C LYS A 159 5.20 -1.96 -20.50
N CYS A 160 6.29 -2.02 -19.74
CA CYS A 160 6.88 -0.82 -19.15
C CYS A 160 7.38 0.15 -20.22
N LYS A 161 8.04 -0.35 -21.28
CA LYS A 161 8.48 0.44 -22.45
C LYS A 161 7.29 1.12 -23.15
N GLN A 162 6.16 0.43 -23.29
CA GLN A 162 4.93 1.01 -23.80
C GLN A 162 4.40 2.13 -22.89
N GLY A 163 4.40 1.93 -21.57
CA GLY A 163 4.03 2.95 -20.58
C GLY A 163 4.92 4.21 -20.67
N ILE A 164 6.24 4.04 -20.77
CA ILE A 164 7.19 5.14 -20.98
C ILE A 164 6.87 5.90 -22.28
N SER A 165 6.57 5.18 -23.36
CA SER A 165 6.21 5.79 -24.64
C SER A 165 4.91 6.59 -24.54
N GLN A 166 3.93 6.13 -23.78
CA GLN A 166 2.70 6.88 -23.51
C GLN A 166 2.96 8.14 -22.69
N ILE A 167 3.84 8.09 -21.69
CA ILE A 167 4.26 9.28 -20.91
C ILE A 167 5.01 10.27 -21.80
N SER A 168 5.85 9.79 -22.71
CA SER A 168 6.52 10.62 -23.71
C SER A 168 5.53 11.31 -24.63
N ALA A 169 4.50 10.58 -25.11
CA ALA A 169 3.45 11.14 -25.96
C ALA A 169 2.63 12.23 -25.24
N LEU A 170 2.55 12.21 -23.91
CA LEU A 170 1.93 13.30 -23.14
C LEU A 170 2.71 14.60 -23.26
N ARG A 171 4.01 14.60 -23.59
CA ARG A 171 4.77 15.82 -23.82
C ARG A 171 4.20 16.60 -24.99
N ASP A 172 3.90 15.90 -26.08
CA ASP A 172 3.55 16.49 -27.37
C ASP A 172 2.03 16.59 -27.60
N SER A 173 1.22 16.01 -26.70
CA SER A 173 -0.23 16.12 -26.75
C SER A 173 -0.72 17.55 -26.52
N LYS A 174 -1.68 18.01 -27.33
CA LYS A 174 -2.35 19.30 -27.15
C LYS A 174 -3.41 19.27 -26.04
N ASP A 175 -3.74 18.09 -25.53
CA ASP A 175 -4.69 17.95 -24.44
C ASP A 175 -4.13 18.53 -23.14
N SER A 176 -5.02 19.12 -22.33
CA SER A 176 -4.67 19.59 -21.00
C SER A 176 -4.27 18.40 -20.13
N LEU A 177 -3.07 18.43 -19.56
CA LEU A 177 -2.57 17.36 -18.68
C LEU A 177 -3.37 17.34 -17.36
N TYR A 178 -3.47 18.50 -16.72
CA TYR A 178 -4.34 18.77 -15.57
C TYR A 178 -5.00 20.14 -15.73
N PRO A 179 -6.09 20.42 -14.99
CA PRO A 179 -6.61 21.78 -14.87
C PRO A 179 -5.53 22.75 -14.37
N PRO A 180 -5.47 24.01 -14.85
CA PRO A 180 -4.47 25.00 -14.42
C PRO A 180 -4.47 25.28 -12.91
N ASP A 181 -5.65 25.15 -12.28
CA ASP A 181 -5.93 25.35 -10.86
C ASP A 181 -5.77 24.07 -10.02
N ILE A 182 -5.15 23.02 -10.58
CA ILE A 182 -4.89 21.78 -9.84
C ILE A 182 -4.12 22.08 -8.55
N LEU A 183 -4.72 21.70 -7.42
CA LEU A 183 -4.06 21.82 -6.11
C LEU A 183 -2.94 20.79 -6.03
N CYS A 184 -1.70 21.26 -6.18
CA CYS A 184 -0.50 20.47 -5.91
C CYS A 184 0.55 21.33 -5.22
N THR A 185 1.03 20.87 -4.08
CA THR A 185 2.08 21.53 -3.27
C THR A 185 3.42 21.66 -3.99
N LYS A 186 3.66 20.84 -5.01
CA LYS A 186 4.89 20.85 -5.83
C LYS A 186 4.81 21.84 -7.00
N LEU A 187 3.65 22.45 -7.26
CA LEU A 187 3.42 23.40 -8.35
C LEU A 187 3.27 24.83 -7.81
N LYS A 188 3.83 25.79 -8.55
CA LYS A 188 3.50 27.21 -8.38
C LYS A 188 2.16 27.47 -9.08
N GLN A 189 1.34 28.36 -8.51
CA GLN A 189 0.03 28.71 -9.06
C GLN A 189 0.06 30.13 -9.66
N PRO A 190 -0.53 30.35 -10.85
CA PRO A 190 -1.06 29.34 -11.77
C PRO A 190 0.06 28.50 -12.40
N SER A 191 -0.21 27.22 -12.67
CA SER A 191 0.77 26.32 -13.28
C SER A 191 0.61 26.27 -14.79
N THR A 192 1.72 26.31 -15.54
CA THR A 192 1.69 26.01 -16.97
C THR A 192 1.67 24.50 -17.20
N ARG A 193 1.26 24.08 -18.39
CA ARG A 193 1.26 22.66 -18.76
C ARG A 193 2.68 22.08 -18.75
N GLU A 194 3.65 22.87 -19.17
CA GLU A 194 5.08 22.54 -19.19
C GLU A 194 5.62 22.36 -17.76
N ASP A 195 5.19 23.21 -16.82
CA ASP A 195 5.53 23.06 -15.40
C ASP A 195 4.91 21.78 -14.82
N GLN A 196 3.63 21.53 -15.12
CA GLN A 196 2.93 20.32 -14.69
C GLN A 196 3.62 19.06 -15.20
N TYR A 197 3.96 19.03 -16.49
CA TYR A 197 4.67 17.91 -17.11
C TYR A 197 6.06 17.72 -16.48
N SER A 198 6.83 18.79 -16.31
CA SER A 198 8.16 18.73 -15.70
C SER A 198 8.13 18.19 -14.27
N VAL A 199 7.15 18.62 -13.46
CA VAL A 199 6.96 18.10 -12.10
C VAL A 199 6.51 16.65 -12.10
N LEU A 200 5.60 16.26 -13.00
CA LEU A 200 5.14 14.88 -13.16
C LEU A 200 6.32 13.96 -13.52
N ILE A 201 7.13 14.32 -14.52
CA ILE A 201 8.28 13.52 -14.95
C ILE A 201 9.30 13.34 -13.83
N ARG A 202 9.58 14.41 -13.07
CA ARG A 202 10.44 14.33 -11.88
C ARG A 202 9.86 13.39 -10.82
N GLU A 203 8.56 13.46 -10.60
CA GLU A 203 7.88 12.61 -9.64
C GLU A 203 7.87 11.13 -10.05
N ILE A 204 7.67 10.84 -11.34
CA ILE A 204 7.75 9.49 -11.89
C ILE A 204 9.17 8.94 -11.76
N ARG A 205 10.19 9.76 -12.07
CA ARG A 205 11.59 9.39 -11.83
C ARG A 205 11.82 8.99 -10.38
N ASP A 206 11.39 9.84 -9.43
CA ASP A 206 11.57 9.60 -8.00
C ASP A 206 10.80 8.36 -7.53
N HIS A 207 9.64 8.10 -8.11
CA HIS A 207 8.89 6.86 -7.90
C HIS A 207 9.68 5.64 -8.38
N MET A 208 10.17 5.65 -9.62
CA MET A 208 10.91 4.54 -10.22
C MET A 208 12.22 4.23 -9.48
N LEU A 209 12.92 5.25 -8.96
CA LEU A 209 14.14 5.08 -8.17
C LEU A 209 13.96 4.12 -6.97
N ASN A 210 12.77 4.03 -6.40
CA ASN A 210 12.48 3.12 -5.29
C ASN A 210 12.58 1.62 -5.66
N TYR A 211 12.60 1.31 -6.95
CA TYR A 211 12.52 -0.05 -7.50
C TYR A 211 13.74 -0.41 -8.37
N VAL A 212 14.67 0.52 -8.59
CA VAL A 212 15.82 0.31 -9.49
C VAL A 212 16.69 -0.87 -9.06
N GLU A 213 16.83 -1.07 -7.76
CA GLU A 213 17.65 -2.14 -7.18
C GLU A 213 16.92 -3.49 -7.09
N HIS A 214 15.65 -3.58 -7.51
CA HIS A 214 14.90 -4.84 -7.46
C HIS A 214 15.45 -5.88 -8.43
N SER A 215 15.82 -5.48 -9.66
CA SER A 215 16.48 -6.36 -10.63
C SER A 215 17.13 -5.56 -11.76
N ASP A 216 18.04 -6.20 -12.51
CA ASP A 216 18.68 -5.59 -13.69
C ASP A 216 17.67 -5.08 -14.73
N ARG A 217 16.51 -5.74 -14.83
CA ARG A 217 15.41 -5.32 -15.71
C ARG A 217 14.73 -4.04 -15.22
N HIS A 218 14.62 -3.82 -13.91
CA HIS A 218 14.15 -2.54 -13.37
C HIS A 218 15.14 -1.42 -13.69
N PHE A 219 16.44 -1.68 -13.56
CA PHE A 219 17.49 -0.73 -13.95
C PHE A 219 17.45 -0.41 -15.45
N GLU A 220 17.24 -1.41 -16.32
CA GLU A 220 17.03 -1.20 -17.77
C GLU A 220 15.84 -0.27 -18.05
N VAL A 221 14.68 -0.55 -17.45
CA VAL A 221 13.46 0.25 -17.63
C VAL A 221 13.66 1.68 -17.12
N PHE A 222 14.35 1.85 -15.99
CA PHE A 222 14.69 3.17 -15.44
C PHE A 222 15.62 3.96 -16.36
N ASN A 223 16.69 3.35 -16.85
CA ASN A 223 17.63 4.01 -17.76
C ASN A 223 16.94 4.44 -19.06
N LEU A 224 16.07 3.60 -19.61
CA LEU A 224 15.27 3.96 -20.76
C LEU A 224 14.38 5.16 -20.47
N PHE A 225 13.69 5.19 -19.33
CA PHE A 225 12.86 6.33 -18.94
C PHE A 225 13.69 7.62 -18.86
N VAL A 226 14.86 7.58 -18.22
CA VAL A 226 15.77 8.71 -18.09
C VAL A 226 16.21 9.23 -19.45
N GLN A 227 16.57 8.33 -20.37
CA GLN A 227 17.01 8.68 -21.72
C GLN A 227 15.87 9.31 -22.54
N VAL A 228 14.69 8.68 -22.57
CA VAL A 228 13.54 9.17 -23.35
C VAL A 228 13.03 10.51 -22.83
N MET A 229 13.09 10.74 -21.51
CA MET A 229 12.69 11.99 -20.87
C MET A 229 13.79 13.07 -20.86
N GLY A 230 15.02 12.77 -21.28
CA GLY A 230 16.14 13.71 -21.30
C GLY A 230 16.65 14.11 -19.91
N LEU A 231 16.61 13.20 -18.94
CA LEU A 231 16.90 13.46 -17.53
C LEU A 231 18.36 13.16 -17.11
N GLU A 232 19.23 12.76 -18.03
CA GLU A 232 20.56 12.18 -17.81
C GLU A 232 21.46 12.97 -16.84
N ARG A 233 21.45 14.30 -16.93
CA ARG A 233 22.25 15.15 -16.02
C ARG A 233 21.73 15.15 -14.59
N SER A 234 20.41 15.06 -14.42
CA SER A 234 19.76 15.10 -13.10
C SER A 234 19.80 13.77 -12.37
N THR A 235 19.93 12.65 -13.09
CA THR A 235 19.87 11.29 -12.55
C THR A 235 21.25 10.76 -12.16
N ASN A 236 22.30 11.09 -12.91
CA ASN A 236 23.68 10.77 -12.53
C ASN A 236 24.07 11.37 -11.16
N ILE A 237 23.48 12.50 -10.78
CA ILE A 237 23.68 13.10 -9.45
C ILE A 237 23.00 12.24 -8.36
N VAL A 238 21.80 11.73 -8.64
CA VAL A 238 21.00 10.97 -7.66
C VAL A 238 21.49 9.54 -7.47
N LEU A 239 21.98 8.89 -8.54
CA LEU A 239 22.56 7.54 -8.43
C LEU A 239 23.92 7.55 -7.71
N ASN A 240 24.68 8.65 -7.79
CA ASN A 240 25.98 8.80 -7.12
C ASN A 240 25.85 9.35 -5.68
N ASP A 241 24.69 9.87 -5.29
CA ASP A 241 24.37 10.32 -3.92
C ASP A 241 23.03 9.73 -3.43
N PRO A 242 23.03 8.47 -2.94
CA PRO A 242 21.84 7.79 -2.45
C PRO A 242 21.22 8.41 -1.19
N GLN A 243 21.90 9.37 -0.52
CA GLN A 243 21.30 10.13 0.59
C GLN A 243 20.27 11.16 0.09
N ALA A 244 20.29 11.51 -1.19
CA ALA A 244 19.32 12.42 -1.80
C ALA A 244 17.96 11.76 -2.09
N SER A 245 17.91 10.44 -2.31
CA SER A 245 16.68 9.69 -2.61
C SER A 245 16.05 9.02 -1.37
N SER A 246 16.86 8.72 -0.35
CA SER A 246 16.52 7.84 0.78
C SER A 246 15.83 8.52 1.98
N LYS A 247 15.00 9.54 1.73
CA LYS A 247 13.96 9.87 2.72
C LYS A 247 12.68 9.17 2.29
N PRO A 248 12.39 7.95 2.81
CA PRO A 248 11.06 7.38 2.65
C PRO A 248 10.05 8.43 3.11
N TYR A 249 9.13 8.80 2.22
CA TYR A 249 8.09 9.79 2.51
C TYR A 249 7.20 9.39 3.71
N VAL A 250 7.33 8.15 4.21
CA VAL A 250 6.38 7.54 5.14
C VAL A 250 6.96 7.23 6.54
N LEU A 251 8.28 7.14 6.75
CA LEU A 251 8.81 6.62 8.02
C LEU A 251 9.23 7.66 9.07
N SER A 252 9.16 8.97 8.82
CA SER A 252 9.77 9.92 9.76
C SER A 252 8.95 10.29 11.02
N ARG A 253 7.70 9.84 11.21
CA ARG A 253 6.91 10.31 12.39
C ARG A 253 5.91 9.36 13.07
N PHE A 254 5.60 8.17 12.53
CA PHE A 254 4.52 7.34 13.12
C PHE A 254 4.98 6.21 14.05
N PHE A 255 6.25 5.79 14.01
CA PHE A 255 6.77 4.67 14.81
C PHE A 255 7.86 5.02 15.83
N GLN A 256 8.11 6.30 16.10
CA GLN A 256 8.91 6.70 17.26
C GLN A 256 8.00 6.95 18.47
N LYS A 257 7.84 5.91 19.28
CA LYS A 257 7.64 6.01 20.72
C LYS A 257 8.37 4.86 21.40
#